data_AF-A0A965ABR5-F1
#
_entry.id   AF-A0A965ABR5-F1
#
_cell.length_a   1.000
_cell.length_b   1.000
_cell.length_c   1.000
_cell.angle_alpha   90.00
_cell.angle_beta   90.00
_cell.angle_gamma   90.00
#
_symmetry.space_group_name_H-M   'P 1'
#
loop_
_entity.id
_entity.type
_entity.pdbx_description
1 polymer ?
#
loop_
_entity_poly.entity_id
_entity_poly.type
_entity_poly.pdbx_seq_one_letter_code
_entity_poly.pdbx_strand_id
1 'polypeptide(L)' 'VGRSLDVFISKLRKKLSKDPAVQITNIHGRGYKLEVQ' A
#
# COMPACT_ATOMS: atom_id res chain seq x y z
N VAL A 1 17.66 0.39 -4.58
CA VAL A 1 16.73 1.08 -5.52
C VAL A 1 15.25 1.08 -5.06
N GLY A 2 14.92 0.54 -3.86
CA GLY A 2 13.52 0.42 -3.40
C GLY A 2 12.88 1.64 -2.72
N ARG A 3 13.63 2.71 -2.38
CA ARG A 3 13.10 3.80 -1.54
C ARG A 3 11.96 4.61 -2.17
N SER A 4 11.86 4.67 -3.49
CA SER A 4 10.81 5.43 -4.16
C SER A 4 9.44 4.78 -3.99
N LEU A 5 9.37 3.44 -4.10
CA LEU A 5 8.12 2.67 -4.03
C LEU A 5 7.47 2.78 -2.65
N ASP A 6 8.25 2.64 -1.58
CA ASP A 6 7.74 2.77 -0.20
C ASP A 6 7.13 4.16 0.07
N VAL A 7 7.68 5.22 -0.54
CA VAL A 7 7.14 6.58 -0.45
C VAL A 7 5.81 6.69 -1.21
N PHE A 8 5.70 6.10 -2.40
CA PHE A 8 4.45 6.07 -3.15
C PHE A 8 3.37 5.29 -2.41
N ILE A 9 3.69 4.10 -1.88
CA ILE A 9 2.76 3.28 -1.09
C ILE A 9 2.32 4.03 0.17
N SER A 10 3.23 4.73 0.86
CA SER A 10 2.88 5.54 2.03
C SER A 10 1.93 6.70 1.70
N LYS A 11 2.14 7.39 0.57
CA LYS A 11 1.24 8.46 0.09
C LYS A 11 -0.12 7.90 -0.30
N LEU A 12 -0.15 6.77 -1.00
CA LEU A 12 -1.37 6.10 -1.43
C LEU A 12 -2.19 5.64 -0.22
N ARG A 13 -1.53 5.02 0.76
CA ARG A 13 -2.14 4.59 2.02
C ARG A 13 -2.70 5.76 2.82
N LYS A 14 -2.05 6.92 2.83
CA LYS A 14 -2.62 8.15 3.43
C LYS A 14 -3.90 8.63 2.74
N LYS A 15 -3.97 8.54 1.40
CA LYS A 15 -5.18 8.91 0.65
C LYS A 15 -6.33 7.93 0.90
N LEU A 16 -6.01 6.63 0.90
CA LEU A 16 -6.94 5.53 1.14
C LEU A 16 -7.31 5.38 2.61
N SER A 17 -6.60 6.02 3.55
CA SER A 17 -6.90 5.96 4.99
C SER A 17 -8.30 6.49 5.35
N LYS A 18 -8.94 7.25 4.46
CA LYS A 18 -10.33 7.68 4.62
C LYS A 18 -11.34 6.56 4.34
N ASP A 19 -10.90 5.54 3.61
CA ASP A 19 -11.71 4.42 3.19
C ASP A 19 -11.20 3.14 3.88
N PRO A 20 -11.87 2.70 4.96
CA PRO A 20 -11.45 1.51 5.69
C PRO A 20 -11.62 0.22 4.89
N ALA A 21 -12.35 0.25 3.77
CA ALA A 21 -12.51 -0.90 2.89
C ALA A 21 -11.20 -1.23 2.17
N VAL A 22 -10.28 -0.28 2.00
CA VAL A 22 -9.05 -0.47 1.21
C VAL A 22 -7.82 -0.65 2.09
N GLN A 23 -7.22 -1.86 2.06
CA GLN A 23 -5.95 -2.17 2.70
C GLN A 23 -4.85 -2.51 1.69
N ILE A 24 -3.63 -2.05 1.98
CA ILE A 24 -2.43 -2.43 1.24
C ILE A 24 -1.55 -3.30 2.14
N THR A 25 -1.36 -4.55 1.74
CA THR A 25 -0.56 -5.56 2.44
C THR A 25 0.77 -5.75 1.71
N ASN A 26 1.89 -5.68 2.41
CA ASN A 26 3.20 -6.00 1.83
C ASN A 26 3.44 -7.51 1.95
N ILE A 27 3.57 -8.19 0.80
CA ILE A 27 3.91 -9.61 0.71
C ILE A 27 5.41 -9.73 0.44
N HIS A 28 6.14 -10.10 1.47
CA HIS A 28 7.58 -10.28 1.40
C HIS A 28 7.96 -11.28 0.29
N GLY A 29 8.85 -10.88 -0.63
CA GLY A 29 9.28 -11.70 -1.77
C GLY A 29 8.32 -11.75 -2.97
N ARG A 30 7.12 -11.16 -2.88
CA ARG A 30 6.18 -11.06 -4.01
C ARG A 30 5.80 -9.62 -4.40
N GLY A 31 5.80 -8.68 -3.45
CA GLY A 31 5.47 -7.27 -3.70
C GLY A 31 4.34 -6.75 -2.80
N TYR A 32 3.47 -5.90 -3.32
CA TYR A 32 2.35 -5.33 -2.57
C TYR A 32 1.02 -5.84 -3.11
N LYS A 33 0.09 -6.19 -2.22
CA LYS A 33 -1.28 -6.58 -2.54
C LYS A 33 -2.25 -5.50 -2.07
N LEU A 34 -3.17 -5.13 -2.94
CA LEU A 34 -4.31 -4.28 -2.61
C LEU A 34 -5.50 -5.20 -2.32
N GLU A 35 -6.11 -5.06 -1.15
CA GLU A 35 -7.32 -5.77 -0.75
C GLU A 35 -8.42 -4.74 -0.48
N VAL A 36 -9.61 -5.01 -1.02
CA VAL A 36 -10.80 -4.18 -0.87
C VAL A 36 -11.89 -5.07 -0.27
N GLN A 37 -12.51 -4.66 0.85
CA GLN A 37 -13.62 -5.35 1.50
C GLN A 37 -14.98 -4.83 1.04
#